data_AF-A0A2V7WHH3-F1
#
_entry.id   AF-A0A2V7WHH3-F1
#
_cell.length_a   1.000
_cell.length_b   1.000
_cell.length_c   1.000
_cell.angle_alpha   90.00
_cell.angle_beta   90.00
_cell.angle_gamma   90.00
#
_symmetry.space_group_name_H-M   'P 1'
#
loop_
_entity.id
_entity.type
_entity.pdbx_description
1 polymer ?
#
loop_
_entity_poly.entity_id
_entity_poly.type
_entity_poly.pdbx_seq_one_letter_code
_entity_poly.pdbx_strand_id
1 'polypeptide(L)'
;MLTTNVFALIALGVGVLVGWLIRAGQVHRERTGRAVAEARLAHVEAARGEMTNTFAALAQRAFKDVGEALVQMNKTQIDGSLDTKKAEIEGLLTPVRTMLDQYRGEVLKSEKVRVEVYGGLQEQIRSLLTAQEAAQREASRLANALQSPTIRGSWGESSLRRCIELAGMTEYCDFDAQETFASEEGRRLRPDVVVKLPNKRVIAVDAKVPLSEYTLAANETDEMRRRGLLELHAKALKRHIDTLSRREYQAAIGDSLDFTVMFLPG
;
A
#
# COMPACT_ATOMS: atom_id res chain seq x y z
N MET A 1 12.10 -35.66 -22.43
CA MET A 1 10.88 -35.72 -21.59
C MET A 1 11.14 -35.50 -20.10
N LEU A 2 12.29 -35.92 -19.53
CA LEU A 2 12.59 -35.65 -18.10
C LEU A 2 12.82 -34.16 -17.77
N THR A 3 13.46 -33.40 -18.66
CA THR A 3 13.85 -32.01 -18.39
C THR A 3 12.65 -31.06 -18.31
N THR A 4 11.61 -31.27 -19.12
CA THR A 4 10.40 -30.43 -19.13
C THR A 4 9.59 -30.57 -17.84
N ASN A 5 9.53 -31.77 -17.25
CA ASN A 5 8.82 -32.01 -15.98
C ASN A 5 9.53 -31.37 -14.78
N VAL A 6 10.87 -31.29 -14.81
CA VAL A 6 11.65 -30.64 -13.74
C VAL A 6 11.40 -29.13 -13.72
N PHE A 7 11.37 -28.47 -14.88
CA PHE A 7 11.05 -27.03 -14.96
C PHE A 7 9.61 -26.72 -14.51
N ALA A 8 8.65 -27.57 -14.84
CA ALA A 8 7.25 -27.40 -14.40
C ALA A 8 7.11 -27.49 -12.87
N LEU A 9 7.82 -28.43 -12.23
CA LEU A 9 7.83 -28.57 -10.76
C LEU A 9 8.47 -27.37 -10.05
N ILE A 10 9.56 -26.83 -10.62
CA ILE A 10 10.22 -25.63 -10.07
C ILE A 10 9.30 -24.42 -10.19
N ALA A 11 8.64 -24.22 -11.33
CA ALA A 11 7.72 -23.10 -11.54
C ALA A 11 6.51 -23.15 -10.58
N LEU A 12 5.98 -24.35 -10.32
CA LEU A 12 4.87 -24.55 -9.38
C LEU A 12 5.31 -24.30 -7.94
N GLY A 13 6.52 -24.74 -7.58
CA GLY A 13 7.13 -24.44 -6.27
C GLY A 13 7.33 -22.94 -6.04
N VAL A 14 7.84 -22.21 -7.03
CA VAL A 14 8.03 -20.75 -6.95
C VAL A 14 6.68 -20.03 -6.86
N GLY A 15 5.67 -20.45 -7.62
CA GLY A 15 4.33 -19.87 -7.56
C GLY A 15 3.67 -20.03 -6.19
N VAL A 16 3.78 -21.22 -5.57
CA VAL A 16 3.28 -21.47 -4.21
C VAL A 16 4.03 -20.62 -3.18
N LEU A 17 5.35 -20.48 -3.34
CA LEU A 17 6.19 -19.73 -2.40
C LEU A 17 5.92 -18.21 -2.46
N VAL A 18 5.74 -17.67 -3.67
CA VAL A 18 5.35 -16.27 -3.89
C VAL A 18 3.92 -16.03 -3.37
N GLY A 19 2.98 -16.92 -3.68
CA GLY A 19 1.61 -16.85 -3.16
C GLY A 19 1.55 -16.92 -1.63
N TRP A 20 2.38 -17.76 -1.02
CA TRP A 20 2.52 -17.87 0.43
C TRP A 20 3.12 -16.60 1.05
N LEU A 21 4.15 -16.01 0.44
CA LEU A 21 4.76 -14.76 0.90
C LEU A 21 3.79 -13.57 0.86
N ILE A 22 3.02 -13.44 -0.24
CA ILE A 22 2.01 -12.37 -0.38
C ILE A 22 0.90 -12.54 0.66
N ARG A 23 0.39 -13.78 0.83
CA ARG A 23 -0.64 -14.09 1.81
C ARG A 23 -0.15 -13.93 3.25
N ALA A 24 1.10 -14.30 3.54
CA ALA A 24 1.72 -14.10 4.85
C ALA A 24 1.86 -12.61 5.20
N GLY A 25 2.21 -11.76 4.23
CA GLY A 25 2.28 -10.31 4.39
C GLY A 25 0.91 -9.66 4.68
N GLN A 26 -0.15 -10.11 4.02
CA GLN A 26 -1.53 -9.64 4.28
C GLN A 26 -2.03 -10.08 5.66
N VAL A 27 -1.82 -11.35 6.02
CA VAL A 27 -2.25 -11.90 7.32
C VAL A 27 -1.50 -11.24 8.48
N HIS A 28 -0.23 -10.84 8.31
CA HIS A 28 0.50 -10.09 9.33
C HIS A 28 -0.10 -8.71 9.58
N ARG A 29 -0.47 -7.97 8.52
CA ARG A 29 -1.09 -6.64 8.66
C ARG A 29 -2.44 -6.70 9.38
N GLU A 30 -3.26 -7.71 9.07
CA GLU A 30 -4.55 -7.91 9.74
C GLU A 30 -4.39 -8.32 11.21
N ARG A 31 -3.41 -9.19 11.53
CA ARG A 31 -3.12 -9.59 12.90
C ARG A 31 -2.57 -8.44 13.75
N THR A 32 -1.69 -7.62 13.19
CA THR A 32 -1.19 -6.42 13.90
C THR A 32 -2.31 -5.41 14.14
N GLY A 33 -3.22 -5.22 13.17
CA GLY A 33 -4.37 -4.32 13.33
C GLY A 33 -5.34 -4.80 14.42
N ARG A 34 -5.66 -6.09 14.45
CA ARG A 34 -6.53 -6.69 15.48
C ARG A 34 -5.87 -6.69 16.86
N ALA A 35 -4.60 -7.05 16.97
CA ALA A 35 -3.88 -7.06 18.24
C ALA A 35 -3.80 -5.66 18.88
N VAL A 36 -3.63 -4.61 18.07
CA VAL A 36 -3.63 -3.21 18.56
C VAL A 36 -5.04 -2.79 19.00
N ALA A 37 -6.09 -3.20 18.29
CA ALA A 37 -7.47 -2.91 18.69
C ALA A 37 -7.86 -3.62 19.99
N GLU A 38 -7.50 -4.89 20.14
CA GLU A 38 -7.72 -5.69 21.35
C GLU A 38 -6.93 -5.14 22.54
N ALA A 39 -5.66 -4.77 22.36
CA ALA A 39 -4.85 -4.17 23.42
C ALA A 39 -5.42 -2.82 23.90
N ARG A 40 -5.97 -2.00 22.99
CA ARG A 40 -6.60 -0.73 23.35
C ARG A 40 -7.92 -0.93 24.11
N LEU A 41 -8.73 -1.90 23.72
CA LEU A 41 -9.95 -2.25 24.46
C LEU A 41 -9.64 -2.77 25.86
N ALA A 42 -8.63 -3.64 25.99
CA ALA A 42 -8.20 -4.17 27.28
C ALA A 42 -7.69 -3.06 28.22
N HIS A 43 -6.98 -2.05 27.71
CA HIS A 43 -6.55 -0.90 28.51
C HIS A 43 -7.73 -0.06 29.02
N VAL A 44 -8.78 0.12 28.21
CA VAL A 44 -9.98 0.87 28.61
C VAL A 44 -10.77 0.10 29.67
N GLU A 45 -10.90 -1.22 29.53
CA GLU A 45 -11.57 -2.07 30.53
C GLU A 45 -10.81 -2.13 31.85
N ALA A 46 -9.47 -2.23 31.80
CA ALA A 46 -8.62 -2.21 32.99
C ALA A 46 -8.72 -0.89 33.76
N ALA A 47 -8.64 0.24 33.07
CA ALA A 47 -8.80 1.56 33.68
C ALA A 47 -10.18 1.73 34.34
N ARG A 48 -11.24 1.21 33.70
CA ARG A 48 -12.60 1.21 34.27
C ARG A 48 -12.68 0.38 35.55
N GLY A 49 -12.08 -0.82 35.55
CA GLY A 49 -12.03 -1.71 36.71
C GLY A 49 -11.32 -1.09 37.90
N GLU A 50 -10.15 -0.49 37.67
CA GLU A 50 -9.37 0.21 38.70
C GLU A 50 -10.14 1.39 39.32
N MET A 51 -10.86 2.15 38.50
CA MET A 51 -11.65 3.28 38.97
C MET A 51 -12.87 2.85 39.82
N THR A 52 -13.51 1.72 39.48
CA THR A 52 -14.55 1.12 40.34
C THR A 52 -14.00 0.59 41.66
N ASN A 53 -12.82 -0.04 41.65
CA ASN A 53 -12.21 -0.61 42.85
C ASN A 53 -11.74 0.48 43.82
N THR A 54 -11.14 1.55 43.30
CA THR A 54 -10.73 2.72 44.10
C THR A 54 -11.95 3.43 44.70
N PHE A 55 -13.04 3.57 43.94
CA PHE A 55 -14.30 4.11 44.45
C PHE A 55 -14.90 3.23 45.56
N ALA A 56 -14.97 1.92 45.35
CA ALA A 56 -15.49 0.99 46.36
C ALA A 56 -14.66 1.03 47.65
N ALA A 57 -13.33 1.08 47.54
CA ALA A 57 -12.42 1.18 48.68
C ALA A 57 -12.58 2.52 49.44
N LEU A 58 -12.67 3.64 48.72
CA LEU A 58 -12.90 4.97 49.31
C LEU A 58 -14.27 5.06 49.99
N ALA A 59 -15.33 4.57 49.34
CA ALA A 59 -16.67 4.54 49.89
C ALA A 59 -16.73 3.68 51.16
N GLN A 60 -16.14 2.49 51.15
CA GLN A 60 -16.11 1.61 52.31
C GLN A 60 -15.35 2.23 53.49
N ARG A 61 -14.26 2.96 53.22
CA ARG A 61 -13.51 3.71 54.23
C ARG A 61 -14.33 4.85 54.81
N ALA A 62 -14.97 5.65 53.95
CA ALA A 62 -15.85 6.74 54.37
C ALA A 62 -17.04 6.24 55.21
N PHE A 63 -17.69 5.15 54.81
CA PHE A 63 -18.78 4.55 55.59
C PHE A 63 -18.31 3.99 56.93
N LYS A 64 -17.10 3.42 56.99
CA LYS A 64 -16.51 2.93 58.24
C LYS A 64 -16.19 4.09 59.19
N ASP A 65 -15.58 5.16 58.68
CA ASP A 65 -15.24 6.35 59.48
C ASP A 65 -16.51 7.04 60.01
N VAL A 66 -17.56 7.15 59.18
CA VAL A 66 -18.87 7.66 59.61
C VAL A 66 -19.52 6.73 60.64
N GLY A 67 -19.44 5.41 60.44
CA GLY A 67 -19.97 4.41 61.38
C GLY A 67 -19.26 4.44 62.74
N GLU A 68 -17.94 4.53 62.76
CA GLU A 68 -17.13 4.64 63.98
C GLU A 68 -17.41 5.96 64.71
N ALA A 69 -17.56 7.07 63.98
CA ALA A 69 -17.95 8.36 64.55
C ALA A 69 -19.36 8.34 65.18
N LEU A 70 -20.34 7.70 64.53
CA LEU A 70 -21.70 7.54 65.06
C LEU A 70 -21.75 6.64 66.30
N VAL A 71 -20.94 5.58 66.35
CA VAL A 71 -20.84 4.68 67.51
C VAL A 71 -20.13 5.34 68.69
N GLN A 72 -19.09 6.16 68.44
CA GLN A 72 -18.47 6.97 69.48
C GLN A 72 -19.45 8.00 70.05
N MET A 73 -20.23 8.67 69.20
CA MET A 73 -21.26 9.62 69.63
C MET A 73 -22.33 9.00 70.53
N ASN A 74 -22.82 7.81 70.19
CA ASN A 74 -23.81 7.09 71.01
C ASN A 74 -23.26 6.68 72.38
N LYS A 75 -21.93 6.57 72.51
CA LYS A 75 -21.25 6.25 73.78
C LYS A 75 -20.95 7.48 74.64
N THR A 76 -20.84 8.69 74.08
CA THR A 76 -20.30 9.85 74.82
C THR A 76 -21.30 10.77 75.51
N GLN A 77 -22.58 10.94 75.12
CA GLN A 77 -23.55 11.59 76.03
C GLN A 77 -25.03 11.60 75.62
N ILE A 78 -25.84 11.69 76.68
CA ILE A 78 -27.30 11.62 76.81
C ILE A 78 -28.02 12.97 76.65
N ASP A 79 -27.38 14.12 76.48
CA ASP A 79 -28.10 15.42 76.53
C ASP A 79 -27.59 16.44 75.50
N GLY A 80 -28.40 16.74 74.48
CA GLY A 80 -28.06 17.69 73.42
C GLY A 80 -29.21 17.84 72.40
N SER A 81 -29.63 19.08 72.16
CA SER A 81 -30.81 19.45 71.37
C SER A 81 -30.72 18.96 69.91
N LEU A 82 -31.89 18.81 69.26
CA LEU A 82 -32.01 18.31 67.88
C LEU A 82 -31.19 19.11 66.83
N ASP A 83 -30.86 20.37 67.11
CA ASP A 83 -30.10 21.23 66.20
C ASP A 83 -28.59 20.94 66.21
N THR A 84 -27.99 20.56 67.33
CA THR A 84 -26.58 20.13 67.36
C THR A 84 -26.40 18.79 66.65
N LYS A 85 -27.37 17.87 66.80
CA LYS A 85 -27.38 16.59 66.07
C LYS A 85 -27.48 16.78 64.56
N LYS A 86 -28.26 17.74 64.08
CA LYS A 86 -28.34 18.06 62.65
C LYS A 86 -27.01 18.60 62.12
N ALA A 87 -26.39 19.55 62.81
CA ALA A 87 -25.14 20.17 62.38
C ALA A 87 -23.98 19.16 62.32
N GLU A 88 -23.88 18.23 63.28
CA GLU A 88 -22.84 17.19 63.27
C GLU A 88 -23.10 16.09 62.23
N ILE A 89 -24.36 15.68 62.01
CA ILE A 89 -24.72 14.76 60.92
C ILE A 89 -24.41 15.39 59.56
N GLU A 90 -24.64 16.69 59.41
CA GLU A 90 -24.28 17.44 58.21
C GLU A 90 -22.75 17.48 57.99
N GLY A 91 -21.97 17.65 59.06
CA GLY A 91 -20.51 17.51 59.04
C GLY A 91 -20.01 16.12 58.62
N LEU A 92 -20.67 15.05 59.09
CA LEU A 92 -20.35 13.66 58.73
C LEU A 92 -20.76 13.27 57.30
N LEU A 93 -21.79 13.92 56.75
CA LEU A 93 -22.23 13.71 55.36
C LEU A 93 -21.43 14.56 54.35
N THR A 94 -20.72 15.59 54.82
CA THR A 94 -19.92 16.47 53.99
C THR A 94 -18.87 15.71 53.16
N PRO A 95 -18.06 14.78 53.71
CA PRO A 95 -17.09 13.99 52.93
C PRO A 95 -17.73 13.18 51.80
N VAL A 96 -18.91 12.59 52.04
CA VAL A 96 -19.65 11.81 51.04
C VAL A 96 -20.15 12.71 49.91
N ARG A 97 -20.66 13.90 50.26
CA ARG A 97 -21.08 14.92 49.30
C ARG A 97 -19.90 15.42 48.46
N THR A 98 -18.76 15.70 49.08
CA THR A 98 -17.53 16.12 48.37
C THR A 98 -17.01 15.02 47.45
N MET A 99 -17.04 13.75 47.85
CA MET A 99 -16.66 12.63 46.97
C MET A 99 -17.61 12.47 45.78
N LEU A 100 -18.92 12.62 45.99
CA LEU A 100 -19.90 12.57 44.90
C LEU A 100 -19.71 13.72 43.90
N ASP A 101 -19.42 14.93 44.39
CA ASP A 101 -19.12 16.08 43.53
C ASP A 101 -17.80 15.89 42.75
N GLN A 102 -16.76 15.36 43.39
CA GLN A 102 -15.50 15.02 42.72
C GLN A 102 -15.69 13.93 41.66
N TYR A 103 -16.42 12.85 41.98
CA TYR A 103 -16.74 11.78 41.05
C TYR A 103 -17.54 12.30 39.84
N ARG A 104 -18.54 13.15 40.09
CA ARG A 104 -19.32 13.79 39.02
C ARG A 104 -18.44 14.67 38.13
N GLY A 105 -17.48 15.38 38.71
CA GLY A 105 -16.48 16.16 37.98
C GLY A 105 -15.58 15.30 37.08
N GLU A 106 -15.06 14.19 37.59
CA GLU A 106 -14.20 13.27 36.82
C GLU A 106 -14.96 12.56 35.70
N VAL A 107 -16.23 12.17 35.91
CA VAL A 107 -17.09 11.61 34.86
C VAL A 107 -17.31 12.60 33.72
N LEU A 108 -17.59 13.87 34.05
CA LEU A 108 -17.79 14.91 33.03
C LEU A 108 -16.50 15.22 32.25
N LYS A 109 -15.34 15.21 32.90
CA LYS A 109 -14.04 15.34 32.23
C LYS A 109 -13.78 14.15 31.31
N SER A 110 -14.02 12.93 31.78
CA SER A 110 -13.85 11.70 30.99
C SER A 110 -14.73 11.70 29.75
N GLU A 111 -16.01 12.10 29.86
CA GLU A 111 -16.90 12.21 28.70
C GLU A 111 -16.41 13.27 27.69
N LYS A 112 -15.92 14.42 28.16
CA LYS A 112 -15.33 15.45 27.29
C LYS A 112 -14.12 14.93 26.51
N VAL A 113 -13.16 14.31 27.20
CA VAL A 113 -11.98 13.71 26.56
C VAL A 113 -12.41 12.63 25.56
N ARG A 114 -13.42 11.84 25.90
CA ARG A 114 -13.97 10.80 25.04
C ARG A 114 -14.52 11.40 23.73
N VAL A 115 -15.35 12.45 23.81
CA VAL A 115 -15.89 13.14 22.62
C VAL A 115 -14.77 13.71 21.75
N GLU A 116 -13.75 14.32 22.34
CA GLU A 116 -12.61 14.88 21.62
C GLU A 116 -11.79 13.80 20.89
N VAL A 117 -11.50 12.68 21.57
CA VAL A 117 -10.79 11.53 20.98
C VAL A 117 -11.60 10.90 19.84
N TYR A 118 -12.92 10.74 19.99
CA TYR A 118 -13.78 10.21 18.92
C TYR A 118 -13.82 11.15 17.71
N GLY A 119 -13.89 12.47 17.94
CA GLY A 119 -13.83 13.47 16.87
C GLY A 119 -12.50 13.42 16.11
N GLY A 120 -11.38 13.37 16.84
CA GLY A 120 -10.04 13.23 16.23
C GLY A 120 -9.88 11.93 15.45
N LEU A 121 -10.44 10.82 15.96
CA LEU A 121 -10.43 9.53 15.27
C LEU A 121 -11.26 9.56 13.99
N GLN A 122 -12.44 10.17 14.03
CA GLN A 122 -13.30 10.31 12.84
C GLN A 122 -12.59 11.12 11.75
N GLU A 123 -11.87 12.18 12.13
CA GLU A 123 -11.09 13.00 11.19
C GLU A 123 -9.90 12.23 10.62
N GLN A 124 -9.18 11.44 11.44
CA GLN A 124 -8.11 10.56 10.96
C GLN A 124 -8.62 9.49 10.00
N ILE A 125 -9.76 8.87 10.28
CA ILE A 125 -10.38 7.89 9.36
C ILE A 125 -10.74 8.56 8.04
N ARG A 126 -11.31 9.77 8.08
CA ARG A 126 -11.64 10.55 6.87
C ARG A 126 -10.37 10.90 6.06
N SER A 127 -9.31 11.32 6.73
CA SER A 127 -8.01 11.57 6.10
C SER A 127 -7.43 10.31 5.46
N LEU A 128 -7.51 9.15 6.13
CA LEU A 128 -7.07 7.87 5.58
C LEU A 128 -7.87 7.45 4.35
N LEU A 129 -9.20 7.57 4.39
CA LEU A 129 -10.07 7.26 3.26
C LEU A 129 -9.75 8.13 2.03
N THR A 130 -9.60 9.44 2.24
CA THR A 130 -9.25 10.37 1.15
C THR A 130 -7.86 10.10 0.57
N ALA A 131 -6.87 9.76 1.42
CA ALA A 131 -5.54 9.36 0.98
C ALA A 131 -5.58 8.04 0.18
N GLN A 132 -6.39 7.07 0.61
CA GLN A 132 -6.57 5.80 -0.09
C GLN A 132 -7.22 5.99 -1.47
N GLU A 133 -8.26 6.83 -1.57
CA GLU A 133 -8.89 7.18 -2.84
C GLU A 133 -7.92 7.91 -3.79
N ALA A 134 -7.09 8.81 -3.26
CA ALA A 134 -6.04 9.46 -4.05
C ALA A 134 -5.00 8.45 -4.56
N ALA A 135 -4.53 7.56 -3.70
CA ALA A 135 -3.58 6.50 -4.07
C ALA A 135 -4.15 5.56 -5.14
N GLN A 136 -5.42 5.15 -5.01
CA GLN A 136 -6.09 4.28 -5.98
C GLN A 136 -6.25 4.98 -7.35
N ARG A 137 -6.58 6.28 -7.35
CA ARG A 137 -6.67 7.08 -8.58
C ARG A 137 -5.32 7.20 -9.27
N GLU A 138 -4.26 7.46 -8.53
CA GLU A 138 -2.91 7.59 -9.10
C GLU A 138 -2.38 6.25 -9.64
N ALA A 139 -2.63 5.15 -8.91
CA ALA A 139 -2.31 3.81 -9.40
C ALA A 139 -3.08 3.46 -10.69
N SER A 140 -4.37 3.83 -10.76
CA SER A 140 -5.19 3.65 -11.96
C SER A 140 -4.69 4.51 -13.12
N ARG A 141 -4.27 5.75 -12.85
CA ARG A 141 -3.66 6.63 -13.86
C ARG A 141 -2.35 6.05 -14.38
N LEU A 142 -1.49 5.53 -13.53
CA LEU A 142 -0.25 4.88 -13.94
C LEU A 142 -0.52 3.64 -14.80
N ALA A 143 -1.46 2.79 -14.38
CA ALA A 143 -1.87 1.62 -15.16
C ALA A 143 -2.42 2.03 -16.54
N ASN A 144 -3.28 3.04 -16.60
CA ASN A 144 -3.83 3.57 -17.86
C ASN A 144 -2.76 4.27 -18.71
N ALA A 145 -1.80 4.97 -18.08
CA ALA A 145 -0.69 5.61 -18.77
C ALA A 145 0.19 4.56 -19.47
N LEU A 146 0.50 3.45 -18.80
CA LEU A 146 1.19 2.30 -19.39
C LEU A 146 0.36 1.58 -20.48
N GLN A 147 -0.94 1.83 -20.56
CA GLN A 147 -1.81 1.34 -21.64
C GLN A 147 -1.90 2.29 -22.85
N SER A 148 -1.32 3.49 -22.80
CA SER A 148 -1.28 4.39 -23.96
C SER A 148 -0.19 3.96 -24.96
N PRO A 149 -0.47 3.87 -26.28
CA PRO A 149 0.54 3.53 -27.29
C PRO A 149 1.78 4.43 -27.26
N THR A 150 1.58 5.74 -27.04
CA THR A 150 2.67 6.73 -27.01
C THR A 150 3.61 6.52 -25.82
N ILE A 151 3.04 6.29 -24.63
CA ILE A 151 3.82 6.08 -23.41
C ILE A 151 4.53 4.73 -23.45
N ARG A 152 3.88 3.69 -23.98
CA ARG A 152 4.53 2.39 -24.22
C ARG A 152 5.73 2.50 -25.14
N GLY A 153 5.61 3.25 -26.23
CA GLY A 153 6.74 3.50 -27.15
C GLY A 153 7.92 4.11 -26.40
N SER A 154 7.69 5.23 -25.70
CA SER A 154 8.72 5.91 -24.92
C SER A 154 9.34 5.05 -23.80
N TRP A 155 8.53 4.22 -23.12
CA TRP A 155 9.03 3.27 -22.12
C TRP A 155 9.88 2.16 -22.77
N GLY A 156 9.48 1.67 -23.94
CA GLY A 156 10.27 0.70 -24.72
C GLY A 156 11.62 1.27 -25.15
N GLU A 157 11.65 2.50 -25.66
CA GLU A 157 12.88 3.22 -26.03
C GLU A 157 13.79 3.44 -24.81
N SER A 158 13.22 3.87 -23.68
CA SER A 158 13.97 4.10 -22.44
C SER A 158 14.53 2.79 -21.86
N SER A 159 13.75 1.71 -21.95
CA SER A 159 14.16 0.37 -21.51
C SER A 159 15.28 -0.17 -22.39
N LEU A 160 15.19 0.01 -23.72
CA LEU A 160 16.25 -0.33 -24.66
C LEU A 160 17.55 0.41 -24.33
N ARG A 161 17.47 1.74 -24.18
CA ARG A 161 18.62 2.57 -23.81
C ARG A 161 19.27 2.06 -22.52
N ARG A 162 18.47 1.83 -21.48
CA ARG A 162 18.97 1.32 -20.20
C ARG A 162 19.62 -0.07 -20.33
N CYS A 163 19.05 -0.99 -21.12
CA CYS A 163 19.65 -2.30 -21.35
C CYS A 163 21.03 -2.20 -22.01
N ILE A 164 21.18 -1.29 -22.97
CA ILE A 164 22.44 -1.03 -23.68
C ILE A 164 23.48 -0.39 -22.74
N GLU A 165 23.09 0.60 -21.95
CA GLU A 165 23.95 1.22 -20.93
C GLU A 165 24.42 0.18 -19.89
N LEU A 166 23.52 -0.70 -19.43
CA LEU A 166 23.86 -1.78 -18.50
C LEU A 166 24.79 -2.84 -19.11
N ALA A 167 24.78 -3.00 -20.44
CA ALA A 167 25.75 -3.84 -21.15
C ALA A 167 27.14 -3.18 -21.24
N GLY A 168 27.31 -1.96 -20.70
CA GLY A 168 28.56 -1.22 -20.67
C GLY A 168 28.81 -0.35 -21.91
N MET A 169 27.79 -0.15 -22.75
CA MET A 169 27.90 0.67 -23.95
C MET A 169 27.65 2.14 -23.62
N THR A 170 28.43 3.02 -24.23
CA THR A 170 28.37 4.47 -24.01
C THR A 170 27.71 5.19 -25.18
N GLU A 171 26.76 6.09 -24.91
CA GLU A 171 26.11 6.92 -25.94
C GLU A 171 27.16 7.77 -26.69
N TYR A 172 26.97 7.94 -28.00
CA TYR A 172 27.89 8.60 -28.95
C TYR A 172 29.20 7.85 -29.26
N CYS A 173 29.64 6.94 -28.38
CA CYS A 173 30.81 6.09 -28.62
C CYS A 173 30.41 4.75 -29.26
N ASP A 174 29.56 3.99 -28.57
CA ASP A 174 29.18 2.62 -28.93
C ASP A 174 27.79 2.57 -29.59
N PHE A 175 26.94 3.56 -29.33
CA PHE A 175 25.62 3.67 -29.96
C PHE A 175 25.16 5.12 -30.09
N ASP A 176 24.32 5.39 -31.08
CA ASP A 176 23.62 6.66 -31.25
C ASP A 176 22.11 6.44 -31.14
N ALA A 177 21.44 7.26 -30.33
CA ALA A 177 20.00 7.19 -30.15
C ALA A 177 19.26 8.10 -31.15
N GLN A 178 18.19 7.56 -31.74
CA GLN A 178 17.26 8.28 -32.61
C GLN A 178 17.90 9.07 -33.77
N GLU A 179 19.00 8.57 -34.32
CA GLU A 179 19.65 9.15 -35.50
C GLU A 179 18.73 9.07 -36.72
N THR A 180 18.78 10.08 -37.59
CA THR A 180 17.88 10.20 -38.73
C THR A 180 18.65 10.02 -40.03
N PHE A 181 18.20 9.06 -40.82
CA PHE A 181 18.77 8.73 -42.12
C PHE A 181 17.80 9.10 -43.24
N ALA A 182 18.35 9.52 -44.38
CA ALA A 182 17.61 9.68 -45.61
C ALA A 182 17.71 8.37 -46.41
N SER A 183 16.58 7.76 -46.71
CA SER A 183 16.49 6.68 -47.69
C SER A 183 16.69 7.24 -49.10
N GLU A 184 17.13 6.40 -50.05
CA GLU A 184 17.27 6.75 -51.47
C GLU A 184 15.95 7.28 -52.09
N GLU A 185 14.80 6.85 -51.56
CA GLU A 185 13.47 7.32 -51.99
C GLU A 185 13.03 8.63 -51.30
N GLY A 186 13.92 9.30 -50.57
CA GLY A 186 13.63 10.53 -49.81
C GLY A 186 12.81 10.32 -48.53
N ARG A 187 12.56 9.06 -48.14
CA ARG A 187 11.92 8.73 -46.86
C ARG A 187 12.86 8.92 -45.69
N ARG A 188 12.34 9.55 -44.62
CA ARG A 188 13.07 9.73 -43.37
C ARG A 188 12.97 8.47 -42.52
N LEU A 189 14.09 7.79 -42.31
CA LEU A 189 14.21 6.61 -41.48
C LEU A 189 14.86 6.98 -40.16
N ARG A 190 14.24 6.55 -39.06
CA ARG A 190 14.72 6.82 -37.71
C ARG A 190 14.58 5.54 -36.87
N PRO A 191 15.63 4.73 -36.73
CA PRO A 191 15.64 3.66 -35.75
C PRO A 191 15.74 4.26 -34.34
N ASP A 192 15.36 3.49 -33.31
CA ASP A 192 15.41 3.97 -31.92
C ASP A 192 16.87 4.07 -31.44
N VAL A 193 17.69 3.08 -31.82
CA VAL A 193 19.13 3.06 -31.55
C VAL A 193 19.90 2.51 -32.76
N VAL A 194 21.07 3.08 -33.04
CA VAL A 194 22.08 2.50 -33.95
C VAL A 194 23.29 2.11 -33.13
N VAL A 195 23.61 0.81 -33.11
CA VAL A 195 24.78 0.27 -32.42
C VAL A 195 25.96 0.22 -33.38
N LYS A 196 27.10 0.78 -32.97
CA LYS A 196 28.38 0.69 -33.68
C LYS A 196 29.10 -0.59 -33.29
N LEU A 197 29.54 -1.31 -34.30
CA LEU A 197 30.30 -2.55 -34.17
C LEU A 197 31.75 -2.36 -34.63
N PRO A 198 32.64 -3.29 -34.26
CA PRO A 198 33.96 -3.39 -34.86
C PRO A 198 33.89 -3.43 -36.40
N ASN A 199 34.95 -2.98 -37.06
CA ASN A 199 35.05 -2.85 -38.52
C ASN A 199 34.07 -1.82 -39.14
N LYS A 200 33.71 -0.78 -38.37
CA LYS A 200 32.80 0.31 -38.80
C LYS A 200 31.41 -0.18 -39.22
N ARG A 201 31.03 -1.39 -38.82
CA ARG A 201 29.69 -1.92 -39.08
C ARG A 201 28.69 -1.33 -38.11
N VAL A 202 27.43 -1.29 -38.48
CA VAL A 202 26.36 -0.81 -37.60
C VAL A 202 25.12 -1.70 -37.63
N ILE A 203 24.37 -1.73 -36.53
CA ILE A 203 23.09 -2.43 -36.41
C ILE A 203 22.02 -1.43 -35.98
N ALA A 204 20.92 -1.38 -36.73
CA ALA A 204 19.72 -0.69 -36.28
C ALA A 204 18.93 -1.56 -35.29
N VAL A 205 18.50 -0.95 -34.18
CA VAL A 205 17.67 -1.57 -33.15
C VAL A 205 16.42 -0.72 -32.94
N ASP A 206 15.26 -1.37 -32.94
CA ASP A 206 13.96 -0.71 -32.76
C ASP A 206 13.16 -1.43 -31.65
N ALA A 207 12.66 -0.65 -30.70
CA ALA A 207 11.84 -1.12 -29.59
C ALA A 207 10.36 -1.19 -29.99
N LYS A 208 9.75 -2.36 -29.80
CA LYS A 208 8.31 -2.56 -30.01
C LYS A 208 7.67 -3.15 -28.77
N VAL A 209 6.49 -2.61 -28.41
CA VAL A 209 5.81 -2.95 -27.17
C VAL A 209 4.35 -3.38 -27.43
N PRO A 210 4.11 -4.52 -28.12
CA PRO A 210 2.77 -5.03 -28.41
C PRO A 210 2.14 -5.74 -27.19
N LEU A 211 2.00 -5.03 -26.07
CA LEU A 211 1.55 -5.60 -24.80
C LEU A 211 0.03 -5.68 -24.62
N SER A 212 -0.78 -5.14 -25.52
CA SER A 212 -2.22 -5.00 -25.33
C SER A 212 -2.91 -6.36 -25.12
N GLU A 213 -2.75 -7.27 -26.08
CA GLU A 213 -3.38 -8.59 -26.05
C GLU A 213 -2.74 -9.48 -24.96
N TYR A 214 -1.44 -9.32 -24.71
CA TYR A 214 -0.74 -10.03 -23.64
C TYR A 214 -1.26 -9.64 -22.25
N THR A 215 -1.47 -8.34 -22.01
CA THR A 215 -2.00 -7.84 -20.73
C THR A 215 -3.42 -8.31 -20.50
N LEU A 216 -4.24 -8.35 -21.56
CA LEU A 216 -5.59 -8.92 -21.48
C LEU A 216 -5.53 -10.42 -21.17
N ALA A 217 -4.64 -11.17 -21.84
CA ALA A 217 -4.46 -12.60 -21.58
C ALA A 217 -3.98 -12.89 -20.14
N ALA A 218 -3.09 -12.04 -19.60
CA ALA A 218 -2.56 -12.18 -18.25
C ALA A 218 -3.63 -12.00 -17.15
N ASN A 219 -4.67 -11.20 -17.43
CA ASN A 219 -5.78 -10.94 -16.51
C ASN A 219 -7.01 -11.84 -16.77
N GLU A 220 -6.96 -12.69 -17.80
CA GLU A 220 -8.06 -13.58 -18.17
C GLU A 220 -8.01 -14.90 -17.39
N THR A 221 -9.16 -15.31 -16.88
CA THR A 221 -9.34 -16.54 -16.09
C THR A 221 -9.82 -17.72 -16.94
N ASP A 222 -10.54 -17.46 -18.03
CA ASP A 222 -10.98 -18.49 -18.97
C ASP A 222 -9.82 -18.90 -19.90
N GLU A 223 -9.39 -20.15 -19.78
CA GLU A 223 -8.29 -20.72 -20.55
C GLU A 223 -8.49 -20.62 -22.08
N MET A 224 -9.72 -20.78 -22.56
CA MET A 224 -10.02 -20.74 -23.99
C MET A 224 -9.87 -19.31 -24.53
N ARG A 225 -10.39 -18.32 -23.79
CA ARG A 225 -10.24 -16.90 -24.13
C ARG A 225 -8.80 -16.44 -24.02
N ARG A 226 -8.10 -16.87 -22.97
CA ARG A 226 -6.67 -16.61 -22.76
C ARG A 226 -5.85 -17.08 -23.96
N ARG A 227 -6.09 -18.30 -24.46
CA ARG A 227 -5.42 -18.82 -25.64
C ARG A 227 -5.70 -17.99 -26.90
N GLY A 228 -6.94 -17.60 -27.12
CA GLY A 228 -7.32 -16.72 -28.24
C GLY A 228 -6.61 -15.35 -28.18
N LEU A 229 -6.48 -14.76 -27.00
CA LEU A 229 -5.73 -13.51 -26.79
C LEU A 229 -4.24 -13.67 -27.08
N LEU A 230 -3.63 -14.79 -26.67
CA LEU A 230 -2.23 -15.08 -26.98
C LEU A 230 -1.99 -15.30 -28.50
N GLU A 231 -2.94 -15.88 -29.21
CA GLU A 231 -2.86 -15.98 -30.68
C GLU A 231 -2.95 -14.61 -31.35
N LEU A 232 -3.80 -13.72 -30.83
CA LEU A 232 -3.88 -12.33 -31.31
C LEU A 232 -2.58 -11.58 -31.03
N HIS A 233 -1.97 -11.76 -29.85
CA HIS A 233 -0.66 -11.21 -29.51
C HIS A 233 0.41 -11.69 -30.51
N ALA A 234 0.48 -12.99 -30.80
CA ALA A 234 1.42 -13.55 -31.77
C ALA A 234 1.22 -12.95 -33.17
N LYS A 235 -0.03 -12.75 -33.61
CA LYS A 235 -0.34 -12.07 -34.89
C LYS A 235 0.07 -10.59 -34.88
N ALA A 236 -0.12 -9.89 -33.76
CA ALA A 236 0.33 -8.50 -33.62
C ALA A 236 1.85 -8.40 -33.70
N LEU A 237 2.57 -9.28 -33.01
CA LEU A 237 4.03 -9.34 -33.06
C LEU A 237 4.53 -9.61 -34.48
N LYS A 238 3.93 -10.57 -35.18
CA LYS A 238 4.28 -10.88 -36.58
C LYS A 238 4.10 -9.66 -37.49
N ARG A 239 2.99 -8.91 -37.36
CA ARG A 239 2.78 -7.67 -38.11
C ARG A 239 3.86 -6.62 -37.86
N HIS A 240 4.34 -6.50 -36.62
CA HIS A 240 5.45 -5.60 -36.31
C HIS A 240 6.76 -6.03 -36.96
N ILE A 241 7.06 -7.33 -36.95
CA ILE A 241 8.23 -7.90 -37.65
C ILE A 241 8.14 -7.61 -39.16
N ASP A 242 6.99 -7.87 -39.78
CA ASP A 242 6.75 -7.63 -41.21
C ASP A 242 6.82 -6.14 -41.56
N THR A 243 6.45 -5.26 -40.64
CA THR A 243 6.56 -3.80 -40.83
C THR A 243 8.01 -3.35 -40.72
N LEU A 244 8.76 -3.89 -39.76
CA LEU A 244 10.15 -3.54 -39.52
C LEU A 244 11.06 -4.02 -40.65
N SER A 245 10.83 -5.24 -41.16
CA SER A 245 11.60 -5.79 -42.28
C SER A 245 11.50 -4.93 -43.54
N ARG A 246 10.34 -4.28 -43.77
CA ARG A 246 10.11 -3.36 -44.89
C ARG A 246 10.74 -1.97 -44.73
N ARG A 247 11.22 -1.60 -43.54
CA ARG A 247 11.83 -0.29 -43.31
C ARG A 247 13.27 -0.20 -43.80
N GLU A 248 13.87 -1.31 -44.21
CA GLU A 248 15.16 -1.40 -44.91
C GLU A 248 16.24 -0.42 -44.40
N TYR A 249 16.36 -0.29 -43.07
CA TYR A 249 17.36 0.58 -42.44
C TYR A 249 18.76 0.33 -42.99
N GLN A 250 19.03 -0.92 -43.32
CA GLN A 250 20.27 -1.37 -43.91
C GLN A 250 20.66 -0.61 -45.19
N ALA A 251 19.71 -0.32 -46.08
CA ALA A 251 19.96 0.38 -47.33
C ALA A 251 20.31 1.87 -47.10
N ALA A 252 19.80 2.48 -46.03
CA ALA A 252 20.02 3.90 -45.74
C ALA A 252 21.25 4.20 -44.87
N ILE A 253 21.73 3.20 -44.13
CA ILE A 253 22.78 3.37 -43.12
C ILE A 253 24.20 3.06 -43.70
N GLY A 254 24.28 2.56 -44.94
CA GLY A 254 25.55 2.31 -45.64
C GLY A 254 26.26 1.07 -45.12
N ASP A 255 27.13 1.21 -44.11
CA ASP A 255 27.94 0.12 -43.52
C ASP A 255 27.15 -0.72 -42.49
N SER A 256 25.90 -1.06 -42.81
CA SER A 256 25.03 -1.82 -41.92
C SER A 256 25.14 -3.35 -42.12
N LEU A 257 24.70 -4.13 -41.13
CA LEU A 257 24.45 -5.55 -41.33
C LEU A 257 23.09 -5.80 -42.02
N ASP A 258 22.96 -6.93 -42.71
CA ASP A 258 21.77 -7.34 -43.48
C ASP A 258 20.51 -7.64 -42.63
N PHE A 259 20.49 -7.25 -41.35
CA PHE A 259 19.36 -7.46 -40.45
C PHE A 259 19.18 -6.30 -39.47
N THR A 260 17.95 -6.12 -39.01
CA THR A 260 17.56 -5.18 -37.95
C THR A 260 17.12 -5.98 -36.72
N VAL A 261 17.47 -5.49 -35.53
CA VAL A 261 17.06 -6.14 -34.28
C VAL A 261 15.80 -5.48 -33.74
N MET A 262 14.76 -6.27 -33.50
CA MET A 262 13.58 -5.82 -32.75
C MET A 262 13.78 -6.12 -31.27
N PHE A 263 13.75 -5.08 -30.43
CA PHE A 263 13.78 -5.21 -28.99
C PHE A 263 12.35 -5.28 -28.42
N LEU A 264 12.09 -6.29 -27.62
CA LEU A 264 10.85 -6.46 -26.86
C LEU A 264 11.18 -6.28 -25.38
N PRO A 265 10.73 -5.19 -24.72
CA PRO A 265 10.91 -5.07 -23.29
C PRO A 265 10.08 -6.13 -22.56
N GLY A 266 10.72 -6.80 -21.59
CA GLY A 266 10.13 -7.86 -20.77
C GLY A 266 9.40 -7.36 -19.54
#